data_AF-A0AA43CNV7-F1
#
_entry.id   AF-A0AA43CNV7-F1
#
_cell.length_a   1.000
_cell.length_b   1.000
_cell.length_c   1.000
_cell.angle_alpha   90.00
_cell.angle_beta   90.00
_cell.angle_gamma   90.00
#
_symmetry.space_group_name_H-M   'P 1'
#
loop_
_entity.id
_entity.type
_entity.pdbx_description
1 polymer ?
#
loop_
_entity_poly.entity_id
_entity_poly.type
_entity_poly.pdbx_seq_one_letter_code
_entity_poly.pdbx_strand_id
1 'polypeptide(L)'
;MANLRDEGVQQDFASAVADLHRTWRKLAAHERRQSLQAAVDGAANAVQKPSWEVICRALPPGQDGQLRCDRNNWSLEVADAFVEGSTDDGEAWLRTVSMVYHEMRHGEQWYLCAQAVLAEQFPLPCGAQPADPAAGVAESDLRDTMGLPGSIVQYAAQRRSQFPHDLLPVTRGWYDSLFGARRRPQDRVLETIQHGGKASDHLHLPEEQDAWDLQQSVQEKGKALIGSSLDSRAYDALRSLFGE
;
A
#
# COMPACT_ATOMS: atom_id res chain seq x y z
N MET A 1 11.52 14.45 3.12
CA MET A 1 12.03 13.19 2.52
C MET A 1 11.06 12.76 1.45
N ALA A 2 11.51 12.12 0.37
CA ALA A 2 10.60 11.64 -0.65
C ALA A 2 9.65 10.55 -0.11
N ASN A 3 8.41 10.51 -0.58
CA ASN A 3 7.37 9.55 -0.22
C ASN A 3 6.43 9.27 -1.41
N LEU A 4 5.58 8.25 -1.31
CA LEU A 4 4.74 7.83 -2.46
C LEU A 4 3.72 8.89 -2.89
N ARG A 5 3.48 9.94 -2.10
CA ARG A 5 2.67 11.10 -2.51
C ARG A 5 3.41 12.10 -3.38
N ASP A 6 4.71 11.97 -3.57
CA ASP A 6 5.43 12.90 -4.45
C ASP A 6 4.94 12.74 -5.89
N GLU A 7 4.54 13.86 -6.51
CA GLU A 7 3.97 13.90 -7.86
C GLU A 7 4.89 13.25 -8.91
N GLY A 8 6.20 13.42 -8.76
CA GLY A 8 7.19 12.78 -9.64
C GLY A 8 7.17 11.25 -9.53
N VAL A 9 7.09 10.71 -8.31
CA VAL A 9 7.05 9.26 -8.07
C VAL A 9 5.77 8.65 -8.64
N GLN A 10 4.62 9.32 -8.42
CA GLN A 10 3.35 8.89 -8.99
C GLN A 10 3.37 8.92 -10.53
N GLN A 11 3.96 9.96 -11.13
CA GLN A 11 4.08 10.08 -12.59
C GLN A 11 5.00 9.01 -13.18
N ASP A 12 6.15 8.74 -12.54
CA ASP A 12 7.09 7.72 -12.98
C ASP A 12 6.45 6.33 -12.92
N PHE A 13 5.75 6.01 -11.82
CA PHE A 13 5.02 4.75 -11.70
C PHE A 13 3.92 4.63 -12.77
N ALA A 14 3.08 5.67 -12.93
CA ALA A 14 2.03 5.71 -13.96
C ALA A 14 2.60 5.52 -15.39
N SER A 15 3.78 6.08 -15.65
CA SER A 15 4.49 5.95 -16.93
C SER A 15 5.00 4.53 -17.14
N ALA A 16 5.64 3.93 -16.13
CA ALA A 16 6.11 2.56 -16.17
C ALA A 16 4.97 1.57 -16.45
N VAL A 17 3.82 1.72 -15.77
CA VAL A 17 2.67 0.82 -15.97
C VAL A 17 1.96 1.08 -17.31
N ALA A 18 1.98 2.31 -17.84
CA ALA A 18 1.45 2.59 -19.18
C ALA A 18 2.33 1.96 -20.28
N ASP A 19 3.66 2.00 -20.14
CA ASP A 19 4.57 1.32 -21.07
C ASP A 19 4.44 -0.20 -20.98
N LEU A 20 4.26 -0.72 -19.76
CA LEU A 20 3.98 -2.13 -19.53
C LEU A 20 2.67 -2.56 -20.20
N HIS A 21 1.60 -1.77 -20.09
CA HIS A 21 0.33 -2.05 -20.77
C HIS A 21 0.50 -2.25 -22.28
N ARG A 22 1.27 -1.38 -22.94
CA ARG A 22 1.53 -1.44 -24.40
C ARG A 22 2.25 -2.72 -24.84
N THR A 23 2.98 -3.35 -23.93
CA THR A 23 3.79 -4.54 -24.21
C THR A 23 3.22 -5.81 -23.56
N TRP A 24 2.22 -5.69 -22.68
CA TRP A 24 1.71 -6.76 -21.81
C TRP A 24 1.36 -8.05 -22.55
N ARG A 25 0.70 -7.92 -23.72
CA ARG A 25 0.27 -9.07 -24.54
C ARG A 25 1.43 -9.88 -25.11
N LYS A 26 2.60 -9.25 -25.28
CA LYS A 26 3.79 -9.88 -25.85
C LYS A 26 4.60 -10.63 -24.80
N LEU A 27 4.36 -10.36 -23.53
CA LEU A 27 5.07 -10.94 -22.40
C LEU A 27 4.41 -12.25 -21.95
N ALA A 28 5.22 -13.23 -21.59
CA ALA A 28 4.78 -14.40 -20.85
C ALA A 28 4.43 -14.02 -19.40
N ALA A 29 3.64 -14.86 -18.71
CA ALA A 29 3.19 -14.58 -17.33
C ALA A 29 4.33 -14.27 -16.35
N HIS A 30 5.47 -14.95 -16.46
CA HIS A 30 6.62 -14.67 -15.60
C HIS A 30 7.28 -13.33 -15.89
N GLU A 31 7.37 -12.92 -17.16
CA GLU A 31 7.90 -11.61 -17.59
C GLU A 31 6.96 -10.47 -17.18
N ARG A 32 5.65 -10.71 -17.24
CA ARG A 32 4.61 -9.80 -16.73
C ARG A 32 4.79 -9.53 -15.23
N ARG A 33 4.95 -10.59 -14.44
CA ARG A 33 5.25 -10.47 -13.00
C ARG A 33 6.55 -9.70 -12.75
N GLN A 34 7.63 -10.03 -13.46
CA GLN A 34 8.91 -9.35 -13.31
C GLN A 34 8.84 -7.87 -13.70
N SER A 35 8.08 -7.53 -14.73
CA SER A 35 7.90 -6.13 -15.15
C SER A 35 7.06 -5.34 -14.16
N LEU A 36 6.03 -5.96 -13.57
CA LEU A 36 5.27 -5.35 -12.48
C LEU A 36 6.14 -5.15 -11.23
N GLN A 37 6.94 -6.14 -10.86
CA GLN A 37 7.94 -6.02 -9.80
C GLN A 37 8.90 -4.84 -10.05
N ALA A 38 9.40 -4.69 -11.28
CA ALA A 38 10.29 -3.59 -11.61
C ALA A 38 9.64 -2.21 -11.45
N ALA A 39 8.35 -2.07 -11.78
CA ALA A 39 7.61 -0.83 -11.54
C ALA A 39 7.46 -0.53 -10.03
N VAL A 40 7.13 -1.56 -9.23
CA VAL A 40 7.05 -1.47 -7.76
C VAL A 40 8.40 -1.09 -7.16
N ASP A 41 9.48 -1.76 -7.56
CA ASP A 41 10.84 -1.46 -7.10
C ASP A 41 11.28 -0.05 -7.50
N GLY A 42 10.91 0.41 -8.69
CA GLY A 42 11.18 1.77 -9.15
C GLY A 42 10.59 2.81 -8.20
N ALA A 43 9.31 2.68 -7.86
CA ALA A 43 8.65 3.57 -6.90
C ALA A 43 9.24 3.43 -5.48
N ALA A 44 9.46 2.21 -4.99
CA ALA A 44 10.04 1.96 -3.67
C ALA A 44 11.44 2.59 -3.49
N ASN A 45 12.29 2.45 -4.52
CA ASN A 45 13.63 3.02 -4.52
C ASN A 45 13.61 4.55 -4.58
N ALA A 46 12.71 5.14 -5.36
CA ALA A 46 12.57 6.60 -5.45
C ALA A 46 12.26 7.25 -4.09
N VAL A 47 11.54 6.54 -3.22
CA VAL A 47 11.16 7.01 -1.88
C VAL A 47 12.01 6.42 -0.75
N GLN A 48 13.05 5.65 -1.10
CA GLN A 48 13.96 4.96 -0.17
C GLN A 48 13.21 4.17 0.91
N LYS A 49 12.24 3.37 0.49
CA LYS A 49 11.46 2.49 1.36
C LYS A 49 11.88 1.02 1.17
N PRO A 50 11.54 0.12 2.12
CA PRO A 50 11.72 -1.30 1.91
C PRO A 50 11.04 -1.77 0.62
N SER A 51 11.66 -2.71 -0.08
CA SER A 51 11.08 -3.31 -1.29
C SER A 51 9.87 -4.15 -0.94
N TRP A 52 8.88 -4.17 -1.82
CA TRP A 52 7.74 -5.07 -1.74
C TRP A 52 7.90 -6.19 -2.76
N GLU A 53 7.70 -7.45 -2.35
CA GLU A 53 7.65 -8.55 -3.31
C GLU A 53 6.27 -8.68 -3.93
N VAL A 54 6.18 -8.61 -5.27
CA VAL A 54 4.96 -8.91 -6.01
C VAL A 54 4.80 -10.42 -6.10
N ILE A 55 3.71 -10.95 -5.54
CA ILE A 55 3.37 -12.37 -5.55
C ILE A 55 2.03 -12.56 -6.27
N CYS A 56 2.01 -13.37 -7.32
CA CYS A 56 0.78 -13.70 -8.02
C CYS A 56 0.18 -15.00 -7.48
N ARG A 57 -1.12 -15.00 -7.17
CA ARG A 57 -1.86 -16.18 -6.69
C ARG A 57 -3.37 -16.01 -6.83
N ALA A 58 -4.10 -17.11 -6.72
CA ALA A 58 -5.55 -17.07 -6.58
C ALA A 58 -5.94 -16.29 -5.31
N LEU A 59 -6.79 -15.28 -5.49
CA LEU A 59 -7.37 -14.47 -4.41
C LEU A 59 -8.87 -14.78 -4.27
N PRO A 60 -9.47 -14.50 -3.10
CA PRO A 60 -10.92 -14.57 -2.92
C PRO A 60 -11.67 -13.76 -4.00
N PRO A 61 -12.89 -14.18 -4.41
CA PRO A 61 -13.69 -13.44 -5.37
C PRO A 61 -13.88 -11.98 -4.95
N GLY A 62 -13.66 -11.05 -5.89
CA GLY A 62 -13.78 -9.61 -5.66
C GLY A 62 -12.52 -8.91 -5.15
N GLN A 63 -11.40 -9.62 -4.99
CA GLN A 63 -10.11 -9.04 -4.65
C GLN A 63 -9.16 -9.06 -5.85
N ASP A 64 -8.69 -7.88 -6.25
CA ASP A 64 -7.68 -7.74 -7.32
C ASP A 64 -6.25 -7.77 -6.75
N GLY A 65 -6.08 -7.46 -5.45
CA GLY A 65 -4.83 -7.59 -4.71
C GLY A 65 -4.95 -7.21 -3.23
N GLN A 66 -3.85 -7.38 -2.49
CA GLN A 66 -3.74 -7.03 -1.07
C GLN A 66 -2.28 -6.92 -0.63
N LEU A 67 -1.99 -6.06 0.35
CA LEU A 67 -0.74 -6.12 1.11
C LEU A 67 -0.78 -7.29 2.09
N ARG A 68 0.19 -8.19 1.98
CA ARG A 68 0.41 -9.25 2.95
C ARG A 68 1.68 -9.01 3.73
N CYS A 69 1.53 -9.05 5.05
CA CYS A 69 2.61 -9.01 6.01
C CYS A 69 2.88 -10.41 6.53
N ASP A 70 4.00 -11.01 6.10
CA ASP A 70 4.50 -12.24 6.70
C ASP A 70 5.60 -11.92 7.74
N ARG A 71 6.12 -12.94 8.43
CA ARG A 71 7.12 -12.72 9.49
C ARG A 71 8.45 -12.14 8.97
N ASN A 72 8.73 -12.30 7.68
CA ASN A 72 10.03 -12.01 7.07
C ASN A 72 10.01 -10.81 6.14
N ASN A 73 8.90 -10.53 5.44
CA ASN A 73 8.81 -9.44 4.47
C ASN A 73 7.37 -8.94 4.24
N TRP A 74 7.28 -7.84 3.49
CA TRP A 74 6.05 -7.40 2.84
C TRP A 74 5.95 -7.95 1.43
N SER A 75 4.73 -8.36 1.08
CA SER A 75 4.39 -8.78 -0.27
C SER A 75 3.10 -8.13 -0.74
N LEU A 76 3.07 -7.78 -2.02
CA LEU A 76 1.89 -7.31 -2.73
C LEU A 76 1.32 -8.52 -3.47
N GLU A 77 0.25 -9.08 -2.93
CA GLU A 77 -0.42 -10.19 -3.58
C GLU A 77 -1.34 -9.64 -4.67
N VAL A 78 -1.21 -10.16 -5.88
CA VAL A 78 -2.02 -9.79 -7.05
C VAL A 78 -2.69 -11.05 -7.59
N ALA A 79 -3.95 -10.93 -8.03
CA ALA A 79 -4.67 -12.07 -8.60
C ALA A 79 -3.88 -12.71 -9.76
N ASP A 80 -3.71 -14.03 -9.73
CA ASP A 80 -3.07 -14.79 -10.82
C ASP A 80 -3.72 -14.55 -12.18
N ALA A 81 -5.06 -14.48 -12.21
CA ALA A 81 -5.84 -14.16 -13.40
C ALA A 81 -5.40 -12.87 -14.10
N PHE A 82 -4.88 -11.88 -13.36
CA PHE A 82 -4.36 -10.64 -13.93
C PHE A 82 -3.08 -10.88 -14.75
N VAL A 83 -2.13 -11.64 -14.22
CA VAL A 83 -0.85 -11.92 -14.91
C VAL A 83 -0.98 -13.02 -15.96
N GLU A 84 -1.91 -13.96 -15.78
CA GLU A 84 -2.19 -15.01 -16.76
C GLU A 84 -2.99 -14.46 -17.95
N GLY A 85 -3.91 -13.53 -17.68
CA GLY A 85 -4.74 -12.89 -18.69
C GLY A 85 -4.00 -11.88 -19.57
N SER A 86 -4.48 -11.72 -20.81
CA SER A 86 -4.14 -10.58 -21.65
C SER A 86 -5.26 -9.54 -21.55
N THR A 87 -5.15 -8.55 -20.65
CA THR A 87 -6.11 -7.44 -20.64
C THR A 87 -5.76 -6.43 -21.74
N ASP A 88 -6.68 -6.19 -22.66
CA ASP A 88 -6.70 -5.00 -23.54
C ASP A 88 -7.51 -3.87 -22.91
N ASP A 89 -8.26 -4.18 -21.87
CA ASP A 89 -9.10 -3.24 -21.18
C ASP A 89 -8.20 -2.37 -20.31
N GLY A 90 -8.00 -1.13 -20.77
CA GLY A 90 -7.22 -0.11 -20.07
C GLY A 90 -7.81 0.24 -18.71
N GLU A 91 -9.12 0.12 -18.50
CA GLU A 91 -9.73 0.37 -17.19
C GLU A 91 -9.43 -0.75 -16.22
N ALA A 92 -9.61 -2.00 -16.65
CA ALA A 92 -9.24 -3.16 -15.83
C ALA A 92 -7.73 -3.15 -15.51
N TRP A 93 -6.89 -2.83 -16.49
CA TRP A 93 -5.46 -2.64 -16.30
C TRP A 93 -5.17 -1.60 -15.22
N LEU A 94 -5.68 -0.38 -15.41
CA LEU A 94 -5.43 0.74 -14.51
C LEU A 94 -5.98 0.52 -13.12
N ARG A 95 -7.14 -0.14 -12.98
CA ARG A 95 -7.69 -0.52 -11.68
C ARG A 95 -6.72 -1.43 -10.93
N THR A 96 -6.21 -2.48 -11.56
CA THR A 96 -5.29 -3.39 -10.88
C THR A 96 -3.95 -2.73 -10.55
N VAL A 97 -3.30 -2.02 -11.49
CA VAL A 97 -1.98 -1.44 -11.19
C VAL A 97 -2.05 -0.26 -10.22
N SER A 98 -3.15 0.50 -10.20
CA SER A 98 -3.34 1.55 -9.18
C SER A 98 -3.63 0.96 -7.79
N MET A 99 -4.34 -0.17 -7.71
CA MET A 99 -4.47 -0.92 -6.46
C MET A 99 -3.11 -1.41 -5.95
N VAL A 100 -2.20 -1.86 -6.82
CA VAL A 100 -0.83 -2.21 -6.36
C VAL A 100 -0.15 -1.01 -5.67
N TYR A 101 -0.33 0.20 -6.22
CA TYR A 101 0.20 1.42 -5.60
C TYR A 101 -0.51 1.80 -4.29
N HIS A 102 -1.81 1.51 -4.17
CA HIS A 102 -2.58 1.64 -2.93
C HIS A 102 -1.98 0.77 -1.82
N GLU A 103 -1.74 -0.51 -2.11
CA GLU A 103 -1.16 -1.45 -1.14
C GLU A 103 0.28 -1.09 -0.75
N MET A 104 1.07 -0.53 -1.69
CA MET A 104 2.38 0.05 -1.37
C MET A 104 2.25 1.20 -0.38
N ARG A 105 1.22 2.04 -0.51
CA ARG A 105 0.98 3.16 0.41
C ARG A 105 0.69 2.67 1.82
N HIS A 106 -0.07 1.59 2.00
CA HIS A 106 -0.23 0.95 3.31
C HIS A 106 1.09 0.51 3.92
N GLY A 107 1.97 -0.12 3.13
CA GLY A 107 3.31 -0.45 3.58
C GLY A 107 4.08 0.79 4.04
N GLU A 108 4.08 1.87 3.26
CA GLU A 108 4.75 3.12 3.64
C GLU A 108 4.18 3.74 4.94
N GLN A 109 2.86 3.73 5.11
CA GLN A 109 2.21 4.23 6.34
C GLN A 109 2.65 3.43 7.56
N TRP A 110 2.67 2.10 7.47
CA TRP A 110 3.15 1.23 8.55
C TRP A 110 4.63 1.46 8.87
N TYR A 111 5.45 1.62 7.83
CA TYR A 111 6.87 1.96 7.97
C TYR A 111 7.07 3.28 8.73
N LEU A 112 6.34 4.33 8.34
CA LEU A 112 6.46 5.65 8.97
C LEU A 112 5.99 5.63 10.42
N CYS A 113 4.93 4.89 10.74
CA CYS A 113 4.49 4.66 12.12
C CYS A 113 5.60 3.97 12.95
N ALA A 114 6.20 2.91 12.42
CA ALA A 114 7.30 2.20 13.08
C ALA A 114 8.50 3.12 13.33
N GLN A 115 8.90 3.89 12.31
CA GLN A 115 9.99 4.85 12.40
C GLN A 115 9.72 5.93 13.46
N ALA A 116 8.48 6.43 13.54
CA ALA A 116 8.06 7.40 14.55
C ALA A 116 8.09 6.84 15.98
N VAL A 117 7.69 5.58 16.18
CA VAL A 117 7.80 4.90 17.49
C VAL A 117 9.27 4.72 17.88
N LEU A 118 10.12 4.27 16.96
CA LEU A 118 11.57 4.12 17.19
C LEU A 118 12.30 5.45 17.43
N ALA A 119 11.76 6.55 16.87
CA ALA A 119 12.23 7.91 17.11
C ALA A 119 11.57 8.55 18.35
N GLU A 120 10.86 7.76 19.16
CA GLU A 120 10.19 8.16 20.41
C GLU A 120 9.18 9.32 20.22
N GLN A 121 8.67 9.49 19.00
CA GLN A 121 7.62 10.46 18.69
C GLN A 121 6.24 9.93 19.08
N PHE A 122 6.06 8.61 18.99
CA PHE A 122 4.85 7.89 19.39
C PHE A 122 5.18 6.82 20.45
N PRO A 123 4.24 6.51 21.35
CA PRO A 123 4.42 5.42 22.31
C PRO A 123 4.41 4.06 21.61
N LEU A 124 4.81 3.00 22.30
CA LEU A 124 4.53 1.64 21.84
C LEU A 124 3.00 1.37 21.82
N PRO A 125 2.51 0.53 20.89
CA PRO A 125 1.10 0.17 20.79
C PRO A 125 0.53 -0.43 22.09
N CYS A 126 -0.79 -0.28 22.27
CA CYS A 126 -1.53 -0.90 23.39
C CYS A 126 -1.00 -0.57 24.80
N GLY A 127 -0.25 0.53 24.96
CA GLY A 127 0.34 0.93 26.24
C GLY A 127 1.54 0.07 26.68
N ALA A 128 2.07 -0.77 25.77
CA ALA A 128 3.28 -1.53 26.02
C ALA A 128 4.44 -0.59 26.41
N GLN A 129 5.37 -1.13 27.19
CA GLN A 129 6.58 -0.43 27.61
C GLN A 129 7.79 -1.09 26.95
N PRO A 130 8.88 -0.35 26.69
CA PRO A 130 10.12 -0.95 26.22
C PRO A 130 10.61 -2.03 27.20
N ALA A 131 11.19 -3.10 26.68
CA ALA A 131 11.75 -4.16 27.53
C ALA A 131 12.84 -3.64 28.49
N ASP A 132 13.64 -2.67 28.05
CA ASP A 132 14.58 -1.91 28.86
C ASP A 132 14.32 -0.41 28.70
N PRO A 133 13.66 0.24 29.68
CA PRO A 133 13.39 1.68 29.62
C PRO A 133 14.64 2.56 29.48
N ALA A 134 15.81 2.10 29.93
CA ALA A 134 17.06 2.85 29.81
C ALA A 134 17.64 2.78 28.39
N ALA A 135 17.32 1.73 27.63
CA ALA A 135 17.74 1.54 26.25
C ALA A 135 16.79 2.16 25.21
N GLY A 136 15.60 2.58 25.64
CA GLY A 136 14.54 3.05 24.76
C GLY A 136 13.86 1.92 24.00
N VAL A 137 13.10 2.26 22.96
CA VAL A 137 12.35 1.26 22.18
C VAL A 137 13.28 0.41 21.31
N ALA A 138 13.23 -0.92 21.48
CA ALA A 138 14.01 -1.88 20.71
C ALA A 138 13.25 -2.41 19.48
N GLU A 139 13.98 -2.97 18.52
CA GLU A 139 13.41 -3.62 17.33
C GLU A 139 12.48 -4.80 17.69
N SER A 140 12.80 -5.55 18.74
CA SER A 140 11.95 -6.63 19.25
C SER A 140 10.60 -6.11 19.74
N ASP A 141 10.58 -4.95 20.41
CA ASP A 141 9.34 -4.36 20.93
C ASP A 141 8.39 -4.03 19.78
N LEU A 142 8.89 -3.46 18.68
CA LEU A 142 8.07 -3.17 17.49
C LEU A 142 7.55 -4.42 16.82
N ARG A 143 8.39 -5.45 16.64
CA ARG A 143 7.96 -6.70 16.03
C ARG A 143 6.79 -7.32 16.80
N ASP A 144 6.90 -7.34 18.13
CA ASP A 144 5.94 -8.01 18.99
C ASP A 144 4.64 -7.20 19.14
N THR A 145 4.73 -5.86 19.13
CA THR A 145 3.57 -4.97 19.36
C THR A 145 2.88 -4.50 18.08
N MET A 146 3.62 -4.33 16.98
CA MET A 146 3.09 -3.87 15.69
C MET A 146 2.91 -4.99 14.68
N GLY A 147 3.42 -6.20 14.95
CA GLY A 147 3.30 -7.35 14.04
C GLY A 147 4.08 -7.20 12.74
N LEU A 148 5.10 -6.34 12.72
CA LEU A 148 5.87 -6.03 11.52
C LEU A 148 6.96 -7.08 11.24
N PRO A 149 7.34 -7.30 9.97
CA PRO A 149 8.40 -8.21 9.63
C PRO A 149 9.75 -7.69 10.15
N GLY A 150 10.62 -8.60 10.58
CA GLY A 150 11.89 -8.21 11.20
C GLY A 150 12.78 -7.35 10.29
N SER A 151 12.78 -7.63 8.98
CA SER A 151 13.50 -6.85 7.97
C SER A 151 13.04 -5.40 7.89
N ILE A 152 11.73 -5.16 7.98
CA ILE A 152 11.12 -3.83 7.94
C ILE A 152 11.47 -3.05 9.19
N VAL A 153 11.37 -3.69 10.36
CA VAL A 153 11.72 -3.05 11.63
C VAL A 153 13.20 -2.69 11.67
N GLN A 154 14.07 -3.58 11.21
CA GLN A 154 15.50 -3.30 11.08
C GLN A 154 15.76 -2.12 10.13
N TYR A 155 15.08 -2.07 8.98
CA TYR A 155 15.20 -0.98 8.02
C TYR A 155 14.74 0.36 8.62
N ALA A 156 13.65 0.35 9.41
CA ALA A 156 13.16 1.52 10.13
C ALA A 156 14.14 1.98 11.21
N ALA A 157 14.68 1.06 12.00
CA ALA A 157 15.65 1.37 13.08
C ALA A 157 16.92 2.02 12.54
N GLN A 158 17.48 1.49 11.43
CA GLN A 158 18.64 2.07 10.75
C GLN A 158 18.41 3.51 10.28
N ARG A 159 17.14 3.89 10.06
CA ARG A 159 16.74 5.20 9.53
C ARG A 159 15.92 6.02 10.52
N ARG A 160 15.81 5.64 11.80
CA ARG A 160 14.92 6.32 12.77
C ARG A 160 15.16 7.83 12.87
N SER A 161 16.41 8.28 12.77
CA SER A 161 16.79 9.70 12.79
C SER A 161 16.40 10.47 11.53
N GLN A 162 15.96 9.78 10.48
CA GLN A 162 15.51 10.34 9.21
C GLN A 162 13.99 10.47 9.12
N PHE A 163 13.27 10.26 10.24
CA PHE A 163 11.83 10.43 10.26
C PHE A 163 11.44 11.86 9.79
N PRO A 164 10.58 11.99 8.76
CA PRO A 164 10.18 13.30 8.27
C PRO A 164 9.21 13.98 9.24
N HIS A 165 9.71 14.88 10.09
CA HIS A 165 8.90 15.57 11.10
C HIS A 165 7.75 16.40 10.53
N ASP A 166 7.83 16.83 9.26
CA ASP A 166 6.74 17.46 8.52
C ASP A 166 5.53 16.53 8.30
N LEU A 167 5.75 15.21 8.28
CA LEU A 167 4.68 14.21 8.19
C LEU A 167 4.13 13.80 9.56
N LEU A 168 4.68 14.29 10.68
CA LEU A 168 4.27 13.88 12.03
C LEU A 168 2.75 13.99 12.26
N PRO A 169 2.04 15.07 11.85
CA PRO A 169 0.59 15.16 12.05
C PRO A 169 -0.20 14.09 11.30
N VAL A 170 0.16 13.81 10.05
CA VAL A 170 -0.56 12.81 9.24
C VAL A 170 -0.22 11.39 9.70
N THR A 171 1.05 11.11 10.02
CA THR A 171 1.47 9.83 10.58
C THR A 171 0.84 9.57 11.94
N ARG A 172 0.59 10.61 12.74
CA ARG A 172 -0.18 10.47 13.99
C ARG A 172 -1.61 10.00 13.74
N GLY A 173 -2.27 10.54 12.72
CA GLY A 173 -3.61 10.09 12.30
C GLY A 173 -3.63 8.60 11.96
N TRP A 174 -2.68 8.13 11.15
CA TRP A 174 -2.52 6.71 10.82
C TRP A 174 -2.20 5.87 12.06
N TYR A 175 -1.27 6.32 12.90
CA TYR A 175 -0.87 5.61 14.11
C TYR A 175 -2.06 5.41 15.04
N ASP A 176 -2.85 6.45 15.29
CA ASP A 176 -4.01 6.38 16.18
C ASP A 176 -5.09 5.42 15.66
N SER A 177 -5.22 5.29 14.33
CA SER A 177 -6.12 4.34 13.66
C SER A 177 -5.59 2.89 13.73
N LEU A 178 -4.33 2.68 13.37
CA LEU A 178 -3.71 1.36 13.20
C LEU A 178 -3.27 0.72 14.52
N PHE A 179 -2.72 1.51 15.44
CA PHE A 179 -1.97 1.04 16.61
C PHE A 179 -2.37 1.71 17.93
N GLY A 180 -3.05 2.86 17.86
CA GLY A 180 -3.44 3.64 19.02
C GLY A 180 -4.60 3.04 19.82
N ALA A 181 -5.01 3.73 20.88
CA ALA A 181 -6.12 3.31 21.73
C ALA A 181 -7.49 3.22 20.99
N ARG A 182 -7.58 3.84 19.80
CA ARG A 182 -8.76 3.78 18.93
C ARG A 182 -8.68 2.65 17.90
N ARG A 183 -7.63 1.82 17.95
CA ARG A 183 -7.52 0.61 17.11
C ARG A 183 -8.78 -0.21 17.27
N ARG A 184 -9.61 -0.22 16.22
CA ARG A 184 -10.68 -1.23 16.12
C ARG A 184 -10.00 -2.60 16.06
N PRO A 185 -10.56 -3.66 16.65
CA PRO A 185 -9.99 -4.99 16.50
C PRO A 185 -9.76 -5.25 15.00
N GLN A 186 -8.51 -5.48 14.58
CA GLN A 186 -8.14 -5.71 13.18
C GLN A 186 -8.98 -6.83 12.56
N ASP A 187 -9.34 -7.81 13.38
CA ASP A 187 -10.22 -8.92 13.05
C ASP A 187 -11.57 -8.43 12.53
N ARG A 188 -12.16 -7.37 13.11
CA ARG A 188 -13.44 -6.82 12.64
C ARG A 188 -13.31 -6.08 11.31
N VAL A 189 -12.17 -5.50 10.96
CA VAL A 189 -12.05 -4.69 9.73
C VAL A 189 -11.90 -5.60 8.52
N LEU A 190 -11.07 -6.65 8.61
CA LEU A 190 -10.96 -7.67 7.56
C LEU A 190 -12.16 -8.63 7.54
N GLU A 191 -12.75 -8.99 8.70
CA GLU A 191 -14.00 -9.78 8.75
C GLU A 191 -15.19 -9.01 8.15
N THR A 192 -15.27 -7.68 8.34
CA THR A 192 -16.39 -6.88 7.79
C THR A 192 -16.37 -6.91 6.26
N ILE A 193 -15.20 -6.85 5.61
CA ILE A 193 -15.08 -7.00 4.15
C ILE A 193 -15.39 -8.44 3.73
N GLN A 194 -14.87 -9.44 4.47
CA GLN A 194 -15.11 -10.85 4.18
C GLN A 194 -16.56 -11.31 4.45
N HIS A 195 -17.36 -10.55 5.20
CA HIS A 195 -18.72 -10.91 5.64
C HIS A 195 -19.80 -9.89 5.21
N GLY A 196 -19.54 -9.06 4.20
CA GLY A 196 -20.57 -8.24 3.54
C GLY A 196 -20.88 -6.90 4.19
N GLY A 197 -19.96 -6.37 5.00
CA GLY A 197 -19.97 -4.96 5.36
C GLY A 197 -19.65 -4.06 4.17
N LYS A 198 -20.08 -2.80 4.24
CA LYS A 198 -19.96 -1.88 3.12
C LYS A 198 -18.53 -1.34 3.05
N ALA A 199 -17.94 -1.34 1.85
CA ALA A 199 -16.64 -0.68 1.61
C ALA A 199 -16.62 0.79 2.08
N SER A 200 -17.78 1.47 2.09
CA SER A 200 -17.96 2.82 2.63
C SER A 200 -17.59 2.96 4.12
N ASP A 201 -17.67 1.88 4.90
CA ASP A 201 -17.30 1.87 6.32
C ASP A 201 -15.78 1.84 6.52
N HIS A 202 -14.98 1.86 5.45
CA HIS A 202 -13.52 1.86 5.51
C HIS A 202 -12.91 3.17 5.00
N LEU A 203 -13.61 3.88 4.10
CA LEU A 203 -13.17 5.16 3.55
C LEU A 203 -13.01 6.28 4.59
N HIS A 204 -13.57 6.13 5.79
CA HIS A 204 -13.42 7.12 6.86
C HIS A 204 -12.15 6.94 7.71
N LEU A 205 -11.37 5.87 7.49
CA LEU A 205 -10.09 5.70 8.17
C LEU A 205 -9.03 6.58 7.49
N PRO A 206 -8.20 7.31 8.26
CA PRO A 206 -7.25 8.28 7.69
C PRO A 206 -6.19 7.63 6.79
N GLU A 207 -5.79 6.39 7.09
CA GLU A 207 -4.84 5.61 6.29
C GLU A 207 -5.45 5.09 4.99
N GLU A 208 -6.71 4.64 5.02
CA GLU A 208 -7.45 4.16 3.85
C GLU A 208 -7.74 5.31 2.90
N GLN A 209 -8.27 6.42 3.40
CA GLN A 209 -8.54 7.61 2.58
C GLN A 209 -7.27 8.11 1.88
N ASP A 210 -6.15 8.14 2.61
CA ASP A 210 -4.86 8.56 2.06
C ASP A 210 -4.34 7.61 0.98
N ALA A 211 -4.54 6.29 1.12
CA ALA A 211 -4.19 5.30 0.09
C ALA A 211 -5.13 5.38 -1.12
N TRP A 212 -6.43 5.61 -0.91
CA TRP A 212 -7.42 5.80 -1.97
C TRP A 212 -7.16 7.06 -2.81
N ASP A 213 -6.87 8.19 -2.18
CA ASP A 213 -6.52 9.42 -2.90
C ASP A 213 -5.33 9.19 -3.84
N LEU A 214 -4.36 8.40 -3.38
CA LEU A 214 -3.17 8.04 -4.16
C LEU A 214 -3.47 7.09 -5.31
N GLN A 215 -4.30 6.09 -5.06
CA GLN A 215 -4.80 5.19 -6.10
C GLN A 215 -5.47 6.00 -7.22
N GLN A 216 -6.36 6.93 -6.87
CA GLN A 216 -7.07 7.75 -7.85
C GLN A 216 -6.11 8.63 -8.66
N SER A 217 -5.16 9.30 -7.99
CA SER A 217 -4.17 10.14 -8.66
C SER A 217 -3.30 9.35 -9.66
N VAL A 218 -2.80 8.17 -9.28
CA VAL A 218 -2.04 7.29 -10.18
C VAL A 218 -2.92 6.79 -11.33
N GLN A 219 -4.16 6.42 -11.04
CA GLN A 219 -5.11 5.96 -12.06
C GLN A 219 -5.38 7.06 -13.10
N GLU A 220 -5.60 8.30 -12.69
CA GLU A 220 -5.82 9.45 -13.57
C GLU A 220 -4.59 9.75 -14.44
N LYS A 221 -3.39 9.74 -13.86
CA LYS A 221 -2.13 9.87 -14.61
C LYS A 221 -1.99 8.76 -15.65
N GLY A 222 -2.33 7.52 -15.29
CA GLY A 222 -2.33 6.38 -16.20
C GLY A 222 -3.34 6.51 -17.34
N LYS A 223 -4.57 7.00 -17.06
CA LYS A 223 -5.60 7.26 -18.09
C LYS A 223 -5.09 8.22 -19.16
N ALA A 224 -4.41 9.30 -18.75
CA ALA A 224 -3.83 10.27 -19.66
C ALA A 224 -2.76 9.66 -20.59
N LEU A 225 -2.00 8.66 -20.11
CA LEU A 225 -0.89 8.03 -20.84
C LEU A 225 -1.29 6.87 -21.74
N ILE A 226 -2.31 6.11 -21.33
CA ILE A 226 -2.86 4.99 -22.12
C ILE A 226 -3.81 5.49 -23.21
N GLY A 227 -4.31 6.73 -23.07
CA GLY A 227 -5.14 7.40 -24.07
C GLY A 227 -6.59 6.92 -23.95
N SER A 228 -7.37 7.55 -23.09
CA SER A 228 -8.79 7.19 -22.94
C SER A 228 -9.65 7.80 -24.05
N SER A 229 -10.12 6.95 -24.96
CA SER A 229 -11.54 6.94 -25.36
C SER A 229 -12.36 6.06 -24.39
N LEU A 230 -11.97 5.99 -23.12
CA LEU A 230 -12.64 5.19 -22.10
C LEU A 230 -13.89 5.96 -21.65
N ASP A 231 -15.03 5.43 -22.03
CA ASP A 231 -16.39 5.95 -21.81
C ASP A 231 -16.64 6.07 -20.30
N SER A 232 -17.02 7.26 -19.83
CA SER A 232 -17.17 7.61 -18.40
C SER A 232 -18.20 6.77 -17.62
N ARG A 233 -18.86 5.81 -18.27
CA ARG A 233 -19.95 5.00 -17.71
C ARG A 233 -19.48 3.95 -16.69
N ALA A 234 -18.25 3.45 -16.81
CA ALA A 234 -17.69 2.55 -15.79
C ALA A 234 -17.38 3.31 -14.48
N TYR A 235 -17.04 4.60 -14.59
CA TYR A 235 -16.80 5.49 -13.45
C TYR A 235 -18.08 5.79 -12.67
N ASP A 236 -19.20 6.03 -13.36
CA ASP A 236 -20.51 6.22 -12.72
C ASP A 236 -21.05 4.92 -12.08
N ALA A 237 -20.75 3.76 -12.67
CA ALA A 237 -21.11 2.47 -12.09
C ALA A 237 -20.37 2.19 -10.77
N LEU A 238 -19.07 2.53 -10.68
CA LEU A 238 -18.29 2.45 -9.45
C LEU A 238 -18.82 3.42 -8.38
N ARG A 239 -19.15 4.66 -8.76
CA ARG A 239 -19.77 5.61 -7.84
C ARG A 239 -21.13 5.12 -7.32
N SER A 240 -21.90 4.40 -8.14
CA SER A 240 -23.20 3.82 -7.73
C SER A 240 -23.09 2.54 -6.88
N LEU A 241 -22.03 1.74 -7.06
CA LEU A 241 -21.80 0.51 -6.28
C LEU A 241 -21.31 0.80 -4.86
N PHE A 242 -20.75 1.99 -4.61
CA PHE A 242 -20.16 2.38 -3.33
C PHE A 242 -20.92 3.48 -2.57
N GLY A 243 -22.11 3.86 -3.05
CA GLY A 243 -23.15 4.56 -2.29
C GLY A 243 -22.82 5.98 -1.82
N GLU A 244 -23.28 6.96 -2.59
CA GLU A 244 -23.99 8.11 -1.98
C GLU A 244 -25.41 7.69 -1.59
#